data_AF-A0A2D9SXM1-F1
#
_entry.id   AF-A0A2D9SXM1-F1
#
_cell.length_a   1.000
_cell.length_b   1.000
_cell.length_c   1.000
_cell.angle_alpha   90.00
_cell.angle_beta   90.00
_cell.angle_gamma   90.00
#
_symmetry.space_group_name_H-M   'P 1'
#
loop_
_entity.id
_entity.type
_entity.pdbx_description
1 polymer ?
#
loop_
_entity_poly.entity_id
_entity_poly.type
_entity_poly.pdbx_seq_one_letter_code
_entity_poly.pdbx_strand_id
1 'polypeptide(L)'
;MLRKRNDELSLGEVRPLEEGKAISGEVVSLTPHAEMPLLCDVKVEADVRPANGGSRSGPARVSNPSYRSGWDRMWGKRRKAQVN
;
A
#
# COMPACT_ATOMS: atom_id res chain seq x y z
N MET A 1 0.04 5.85 -21.16
CA MET A 1 -1.40 6.19 -21.20
C MET A 1 -1.63 7.53 -20.50
N LEU A 2 -2.41 8.43 -21.11
CA LEU A 2 -2.78 9.71 -20.51
C LEU A 2 -4.04 9.55 -19.65
N ARG A 3 -4.01 10.09 -18.43
CA ARG A 3 -5.03 9.90 -17.40
C ARG A 3 -5.41 11.24 -16.77
N LYS A 4 -6.70 11.46 -16.53
CA LYS A 4 -7.20 12.61 -15.77
C LYS A 4 -7.82 12.16 -14.45
N ARG A 5 -7.47 12.87 -13.37
CA ARG A 5 -8.06 12.75 -12.04
C ARG A 5 -8.39 14.14 -11.53
N ASN A 6 -9.68 14.48 -11.41
CA ASN A 6 -10.10 15.86 -11.13
C ASN A 6 -9.43 16.83 -12.12
N ASP A 7 -8.60 17.76 -11.65
CA ASP A 7 -7.85 18.70 -12.47
C ASP A 7 -6.39 18.29 -12.70
N GLU A 8 -5.99 17.09 -12.29
CA GLU A 8 -4.63 16.59 -12.45
C GLU A 8 -4.53 15.65 -13.65
N LEU A 9 -3.56 15.93 -14.53
CA LEU A 9 -3.18 15.04 -15.63
C LEU A 9 -1.92 14.27 -15.25
N SER A 10 -1.94 12.95 -15.46
CA SER A 10 -0.80 12.08 -15.19
C SER A 10 -0.49 11.18 -16.37
N LEU A 11 0.79 10.97 -16.63
CA LEU A 11 1.29 9.99 -17.60
C LEU A 11 1.82 8.77 -16.84
N GLY A 12 1.37 7.57 -17.22
CA GLY A 12 1.86 6.34 -16.62
C GLY A 12 1.59 5.11 -17.48
N GLU A 13 2.19 4.00 -17.06
CA GLU A 13 1.90 2.67 -17.57
C GLU A 13 0.79 2.04 -16.72
N VAL A 14 -0.15 1.35 -17.36
CA VAL A 14 -1.19 0.56 -16.69
C VAL A 14 -1.00 -0.87 -17.14
N ARG A 15 -0.95 -1.78 -16.17
CA ARG A 15 -0.80 -3.21 -16.39
C ARG A 15 -2.07 -3.91 -15.92
N PRO A 16 -2.59 -4.91 -16.66
CA PRO A 16 -3.72 -5.72 -16.20
C PRO A 16 -3.41 -6.35 -14.84
N LEU A 17 -4.43 -6.45 -13.98
CA LEU A 17 -4.31 -7.25 -12.77
C LEU A 17 -4.28 -8.72 -13.13
N GLU A 18 -3.39 -9.46 -12.50
CA GLU A 18 -3.26 -10.91 -12.65
C GLU A 18 -3.44 -11.57 -11.29
N GLU A 19 -4.26 -12.61 -11.24
CA GLU A 19 -4.50 -13.35 -10.02
C GLU A 19 -3.20 -14.00 -9.51
N GLY A 20 -3.00 -13.96 -8.19
CA GLY A 20 -1.80 -14.49 -7.54
C GLY A 20 -0.55 -13.63 -7.68
N LYS A 21 -0.55 -12.56 -8.50
CA LYS A 21 0.55 -11.59 -8.56
C LYS A 21 0.37 -10.48 -7.54
N ALA A 22 1.50 -10.08 -6.94
CA ALA A 22 1.52 -8.96 -6.01
C ALA A 22 1.16 -7.65 -6.71
N ILE A 23 0.30 -6.86 -6.08
CA ILE A 23 -0.08 -5.53 -6.55
C ILE A 23 0.93 -4.51 -6.02
N SER A 24 1.37 -3.61 -6.89
CA SER A 24 2.22 -2.47 -6.52
C SER A 24 1.61 -1.19 -7.08
N GLY A 25 1.60 -0.12 -6.29
CA GLY A 25 1.01 1.14 -6.72
C GLY A 25 -0.49 1.24 -6.44
N GLU A 26 -1.22 1.81 -7.40
CA GLU A 26 -2.67 2.02 -7.33
C GLU A 26 -3.39 0.98 -8.19
N VAL A 27 -4.49 0.43 -7.68
CA VAL A 27 -5.49 -0.30 -8.46
C VAL A 27 -6.51 0.70 -8.98
N VAL A 28 -6.69 0.73 -10.29
CA VAL A 28 -7.54 1.70 -10.96
C VAL A 28 -8.52 1.06 -11.93
N SER A 29 -9.73 1.61 -11.96
CA SER A 29 -10.72 1.41 -13.01
C SER A 29 -10.62 2.56 -14.01
N LEU A 30 -10.64 2.23 -15.30
CA LEU A 30 -10.50 3.19 -16.39
C LEU A 30 -11.77 3.23 -17.22
N THR A 31 -12.27 4.43 -17.50
CA THR A 31 -13.42 4.63 -18.40
C THR A 31 -13.04 5.67 -19.44
N PRO A 32 -13.20 5.39 -20.76
CA PRO A 32 -12.96 6.42 -21.78
C PRO A 32 -13.84 7.65 -21.55
N HIS A 33 -13.25 8.84 -21.63
CA HIS A 33 -13.95 10.10 -21.43
C HIS A 33 -14.89 10.35 -22.63
N ALA A 34 -16.13 10.76 -22.35
CA ALA A 34 -17.19 10.87 -23.35
C ALA A 34 -16.81 11.81 -24.53
N GLU A 35 -16.23 12.97 -24.22
CA GLU A 35 -15.88 13.98 -25.24
C GLU A 35 -14.50 13.75 -25.87
N MET A 36 -13.64 12.93 -25.26
CA MET A 36 -12.26 12.75 -25.70
C MET A 36 -11.85 11.28 -25.51
N PRO A 37 -12.16 10.40 -26.47
CA PRO A 37 -11.99 8.94 -26.30
C PRO A 37 -10.55 8.47 -26.06
N LEU A 38 -9.57 9.30 -26.43
CA LEU A 38 -8.15 9.03 -26.16
C LEU A 38 -7.72 9.35 -24.72
N LEU A 39 -8.60 10.00 -23.94
CA LEU A 39 -8.44 10.26 -22.52
C LEU A 39 -9.31 9.29 -21.73
N CYS A 40 -8.77 8.72 -20.66
CA CYS A 40 -9.55 7.95 -19.71
C CYS A 40 -9.70 8.69 -18.38
N ASP A 41 -10.92 8.65 -17.86
CA ASP A 41 -11.23 8.94 -16.47
C ASP A 41 -10.75 7.79 -15.59
N VAL A 42 -10.19 8.15 -14.44
CA VAL A 42 -9.58 7.20 -13.50
C VAL A 42 -10.34 7.19 -12.19
N LYS A 43 -10.79 6.00 -11.78
CA LYS A 43 -11.27 5.74 -10.42
C LYS A 43 -10.25 4.85 -9.70
N VAL A 44 -9.74 5.31 -8.56
CA VAL A 44 -8.85 4.51 -7.71
C VAL A 44 -9.71 3.61 -6.82
N GLU A 45 -9.56 2.29 -6.99
CA GLU A 45 -10.26 1.30 -6.17
C GLU A 45 -9.45 0.95 -4.91
N ALA A 46 -8.11 0.98 -5.02
CA ALA A 46 -7.21 0.79 -3.89
C ALA A 46 -5.88 1.49 -4.13
N ASP A 47 -5.33 2.13 -3.09
CA ASP A 47 -3.95 2.60 -3.08
C ASP A 47 -3.13 1.66 -2.19
N VAL A 48 -2.27 0.86 -2.84
CA VAL A 48 -1.44 -0.15 -2.18
C VAL A 48 0.00 0.34 -2.00
N ARG A 49 0.26 1.62 -2.33
CA ARG A 49 1.56 2.23 -2.04
C ARG A 49 1.77 2.27 -0.53
N PRO A 50 3.01 2.08 -0.06
CA PRO A 50 3.30 2.34 1.33
C PRO A 50 2.95 3.81 1.61
N ALA A 51 2.04 4.04 2.57
CA ALA A 51 1.77 5.38 3.08
C ALA A 51 3.13 6.00 3.42
N ASN A 52 3.41 7.22 2.92
CA ASN A 52 4.67 7.94 3.08
C ASN A 52 5.18 7.87 4.54
N GLY A 53 5.93 6.82 4.83
CA GLY A 53 6.43 6.45 6.13
C GLY A 53 7.79 5.90 5.82
N GLY A 54 8.74 6.84 5.66
CA GLY A 54 10.05 6.61 5.09
C GLY A 54 10.71 5.36 5.64
N SER A 55 11.49 4.67 4.80
CA SER A 55 12.37 3.54 5.12
C SER A 55 12.53 3.33 6.63
N ARG A 56 11.58 2.60 7.24
CA ARG A 56 11.71 2.24 8.64
C ARG A 56 12.61 1.04 8.63
N SER A 57 13.89 1.27 8.91
CA SER A 57 14.85 0.19 9.15
C SER A 57 14.29 -0.72 10.23
N GLY A 58 14.02 -1.97 9.86
CA GLY A 58 13.48 -2.98 10.74
C GLY A 58 12.67 -4.03 9.99
N PRO A 59 12.47 -5.23 10.58
CA PRO A 59 11.60 -6.24 10.01
C PRO A 59 10.19 -5.69 9.83
N ALA A 60 9.49 -6.15 8.78
CA ALA A 60 8.09 -5.85 8.57
C ALA A 60 7.29 -6.02 9.88
N ARG A 61 6.56 -4.99 10.29
CA ARG A 61 5.80 -5.01 11.54
C ARG A 61 4.56 -5.87 11.33
N VAL A 62 4.72 -7.19 11.44
CA VAL A 62 3.61 -8.15 11.43
C VAL A 62 2.80 -7.92 12.71
N SER A 63 1.69 -7.22 12.59
CA SER A 63 0.79 -6.86 13.69
C SER A 63 -0.11 -8.02 14.14
N ASN A 64 0.39 -9.27 14.10
CA ASN A 64 -0.29 -10.37 14.79
C ASN A 64 0.15 -10.36 16.27
N PRO A 65 -0.78 -10.28 17.24
CA PRO A 65 -0.46 -10.38 18.66
C PRO A 65 0.43 -11.58 19.02
N SER A 66 0.27 -12.72 18.33
CA SER A 66 1.08 -13.93 18.56
C SER A 66 2.54 -13.77 18.12
N TYR A 67 2.78 -13.05 17.01
CA TYR A 67 4.14 -12.75 16.55
C TYR A 67 4.85 -11.80 17.52
N ARG A 68 4.12 -10.78 18.00
CA ARG A 68 4.66 -9.80 18.95
C ARG A 68 4.97 -10.43 20.30
N SER A 69 4.09 -11.31 20.81
CA SER A 69 4.31 -12.00 22.08
C SER A 69 5.51 -12.96 22.02
N GLY A 70 5.72 -13.63 20.89
CA GLY A 70 6.93 -14.43 20.65
C GLY A 70 8.20 -13.59 20.63
N TRP A 71 8.16 -12.44 19.94
CA TRP A 71 9.28 -11.49 19.89
C TRP A 71 9.63 -10.93 21.27
N ASP A 72 8.63 -10.45 22.02
CA ASP A 72 8.85 -9.91 23.37
C ASP A 72 9.32 -10.99 24.35
N ARG A 73 9.01 -12.27 24.12
CA ARG A 73 9.53 -13.39 24.91
C ARG A 73 11.01 -13.67 24.63
N MET A 74 11.46 -13.53 23.39
CA MET A 74 12.85 -13.80 23.00
C MET A 74 13.78 -12.61 23.23
N TRP A 75 13.31 -11.39 22.97
CA TRP A 75 14.13 -10.18 22.97
C TRP A 75 13.61 -9.06 23.88
N GLY A 76 12.47 -9.24 24.54
CA GLY A 76 11.94 -8.26 25.48
C GLY A 76 12.80 -8.17 26.74
N LYS A 77 13.06 -6.94 27.19
CA LYS A 77 13.75 -6.73 28.48
C LYS A 77 12.87 -7.28 29.60
N ARG A 78 13.39 -8.22 30.39
CA ARG A 78 12.74 -8.68 31.63
C ARG A 78 12.42 -7.44 32.49
N ARG A 79 11.14 -7.18 32.74
CA ARG A 79 10.73 -6.23 33.78
C ARG A 79 11.28 -6.76 35.10
N LYS A 80 12.19 -6.01 35.73
CA LYS A 80 12.61 -6.29 37.11
C LYS A 80 11.35 -6.20 37.98
N ALA A 81 10.95 -7.32 38.57
CA ALA A 81 9.95 -7.33 39.62
C ALA A 81 10.52 -6.52 40.79
N GLN A 82 9.89 -5.39 41.11
CA GLN A 82 10.12 -4.74 42.39
C GLN A 82 9.43 -5.60 43.45
N VAL A 83 10.25 -6.14 44.34
CA VAL A 83 9.81 -6.82 45.57
C VAL A 83 9.61 -5.71 46.60
N ASN A 84 8.38 -5.61 47.13
CA ASN A 84 8.09 -4.88 48.36
C ASN A 84 8.57 -5.68 49.57
#